data_AF-A0A2T1E4I5-F1
#
_entry.id   AF-A0A2T1E4I5-F1
#
_cell.length_a   1.000
_cell.length_b   1.000
_cell.length_c   1.000
_cell.angle_alpha   90.00
_cell.angle_beta   90.00
_cell.angle_gamma   90.00
#
_symmetry.space_group_name_H-M   'P 1'
#
loop_
_entity.id
_entity.type
_entity.pdbx_description
1 polymer ?
#
loop_
_entity_poly.entity_id
_entity_poly.type
_entity_poly.pdbx_seq_one_letter_code
_entity_poly.pdbx_strand_id
1 'polypeptide(L)'
;MSQNLHSTTVAALDELHSLIRLQELLEIALEQLQRADLVPEERRARTVLLIISYLQQVKPYLENIEVELEEIRASVPKWNNRLGGAA
;
A
#
# COMPACT_ATOMS: atom_id res chain seq x y z
N MET A 1 4.88 22.59 -12.35
CA MET A 1 4.16 22.26 -11.09
C MET A 1 3.10 21.17 -11.27
N SER A 2 2.31 21.12 -12.35
CA SER A 2 1.34 20.01 -12.53
C SER A 2 2.00 18.65 -12.80
N GLN A 3 3.18 18.62 -13.43
CA GLN A 3 3.94 17.39 -13.65
C GLN A 3 4.36 16.69 -12.34
N ASN A 4 4.75 17.46 -11.31
CA ASN A 4 5.12 16.86 -10.02
C ASN A 4 3.91 16.24 -9.33
N LEU A 5 2.75 16.91 -9.36
CA LEU A 5 1.53 16.35 -8.76
C LEU A 5 1.06 15.09 -9.47
N HIS A 6 1.07 15.09 -10.81
CA HIS A 6 0.73 13.90 -11.59
C HIS A 6 1.67 12.73 -11.27
N SER A 7 2.97 12.99 -11.16
CA SER A 7 3.96 11.98 -10.77
C SER A 7 3.72 11.44 -9.36
N THR A 8 3.47 12.30 -8.37
CA THR A 8 3.19 11.89 -6.98
C THR A 8 1.88 11.11 -6.87
N THR A 9 0.82 11.51 -7.58
CA THR A 9 -0.44 10.77 -7.60
C THR A 9 -0.29 9.38 -8.22
N VAL A 10 0.49 9.24 -9.29
CA VAL A 10 0.74 7.93 -9.91
C VAL A 10 1.55 7.03 -8.96
N ALA A 11 2.58 7.56 -8.30
CA ALA A 11 3.36 6.80 -7.33
C ALA A 11 2.49 6.29 -6.16
N ALA A 12 1.59 7.13 -5.63
CA ALA A 12 0.63 6.71 -4.60
C ALA A 12 -0.34 5.61 -5.04
N LEU A 13 -0.74 5.61 -6.31
CA LEU A 13 -1.57 4.55 -6.86
C LEU A 13 -0.78 3.24 -7.03
N ASP A 14 0.49 3.31 -7.42
CA ASP A 14 1.36 2.14 -7.54
C ASP A 14 1.65 1.49 -6.17
N GLU A 15 1.89 2.30 -5.14
CA GLU A 15 2.07 1.80 -3.77
C GLU A 15 0.77 1.20 -3.21
N LEU A 16 -0.37 1.83 -3.49
CA LEU A 16 -1.69 1.30 -3.11
C LEU A 16 -1.97 -0.04 -3.80
N HIS A 17 -1.68 -0.17 -5.10
CA HIS A 17 -1.83 -1.45 -5.80
C HIS A 17 -0.91 -2.54 -5.22
N SER A 18 0.31 -2.18 -4.84
CA SER A 18 1.24 -3.10 -4.18
C SER A 18 0.72 -3.59 -2.83
N LEU A 19 0.10 -2.71 -2.04
CA LEU A 19 -0.58 -3.08 -0.79
C LEU A 19 -1.77 -4.00 -1.00
N ILE A 20 -2.64 -3.71 -1.97
CA ILE A 20 -3.80 -4.55 -2.27
C ILE A 20 -3.34 -5.97 -2.61
N ARG A 21 -2.29 -6.10 -3.44
CA ARG A 21 -1.72 -7.40 -3.79
C ARG A 21 -1.15 -8.13 -2.58
N LEU A 22 -0.46 -7.43 -1.68
CA LEU A 22 0.04 -8.03 -0.43
C LEU A 22 -1.10 -8.49 0.47
N GLN A 23 -2.21 -7.74 0.53
CA GLN A 23 -3.40 -8.15 1.27
C GLN A 23 -3.98 -9.45 0.71
N GLU A 24 -4.16 -9.56 -0.61
CA GLU A 24 -4.64 -10.79 -1.26
C GLU A 24 -3.74 -12.00 -0.94
N LEU A 25 -2.42 -11.81 -1.00
CA LEU A 25 -1.45 -12.86 -0.65
C LEU A 25 -1.51 -13.26 0.83
N LEU A 26 -1.75 -12.29 1.72
CA LEU A 26 -1.93 -12.53 3.14
C LEU A 26 -3.21 -13.34 3.40
N GLU A 27 -4.32 -13.00 2.75
CA GLU A 27 -5.60 -13.71 2.85
C GLU A 27 -5.43 -15.17 2.40
N ILE A 28 -4.79 -15.41 1.26
CA ILE A 28 -4.49 -16.76 0.76
C ILE A 28 -3.62 -17.55 1.74
N ALA A 29 -2.55 -16.93 2.28
CA ALA A 29 -1.66 -17.59 3.22
C ALA A 29 -2.36 -17.94 4.54
N LEU A 30 -3.24 -17.06 5.02
CA LEU A 30 -4.07 -17.30 6.21
C LEU A 30 -5.08 -18.42 5.98
N GLU A 31 -5.75 -18.47 4.84
CA GLU A 31 -6.66 -19.57 4.48
C GLU A 31 -5.92 -20.91 4.44
N GLN A 32 -4.72 -20.94 3.86
CA GLN A 32 -3.87 -22.14 3.83
C GLN A 32 -3.46 -22.59 5.24
N LEU A 33 -3.18 -21.63 6.13
CA LEU A 33 -2.83 -21.90 7.52
C LEU A 33 -4.03 -22.40 8.34
N GLN A 34 -5.23 -21.89 8.09
CA GLN A 34 -6.45 -22.37 8.76
C GLN A 34 -6.83 -23.79 8.35
N ARG A 35 -6.53 -24.17 7.10
CA ARG A 35 -6.70 -25.54 6.59
C ARG A 35 -5.56 -26.48 7.00
N ALA A 36 -4.62 -26.04 7.86
CA ALA A 36 -3.37 -26.74 8.17
C ALA A 36 -3.54 -28.10 8.87
N ASP A 37 -4.73 -28.41 9.41
CA ASP A 37 -5.03 -29.71 10.02
C ASP A 37 -4.84 -30.90 9.04
N LEU A 38 -4.77 -30.60 7.73
CA LEU A 38 -4.60 -31.57 6.64
C LEU A 38 -3.19 -31.55 6.00
N VAL A 39 -2.22 -30.83 6.58
CA VAL A 39 -1.01 -30.43 5.86
C VAL A 39 0.28 -30.64 6.68
N PRO A 40 1.39 -31.12 6.07
CA PRO A 40 2.63 -31.36 6.80
C PRO A 40 3.16 -30.13 7.54
N GLU A 41 3.78 -30.34 8.70
CA GLU A 41 4.33 -29.30 9.59
C GLU A 41 5.29 -28.34 8.85
N GLU A 42 6.11 -28.86 7.94
CA GLU A 42 7.01 -28.08 7.08
C GLU A 42 6.26 -27.05 6.21
N ARG A 43 5.08 -27.43 5.69
CA ARG A 43 4.25 -26.51 4.91
C ARG A 43 3.67 -25.42 5.80
N ARG A 44 3.23 -25.78 7.01
CA ARG A 44 2.76 -24.83 8.01
C ARG A 44 3.83 -23.79 8.36
N ALA A 45 5.05 -24.25 8.65
CA ALA A 45 6.19 -23.37 8.95
C ALA A 45 6.48 -22.41 7.79
N ARG A 46 6.47 -22.92 6.55
CA ARG A 46 6.66 -22.08 5.36
C ARG A 46 5.56 -21.04 5.18
N THR A 47 4.29 -21.40 5.41
CA THR A 47 3.16 -20.47 5.34
C THR A 47 3.27 -19.37 6.40
N VAL A 48 3.69 -19.70 7.62
CA VAL A 48 3.95 -18.69 8.66
C VAL A 48 5.06 -17.71 8.25
N LEU A 49 6.15 -18.22 7.67
CA LEU A 49 7.23 -17.36 7.17
C LEU A 49 6.77 -16.43 6.03
N LEU A 50 5.89 -16.90 5.14
CA LEU A 50 5.29 -16.07 4.10
C LEU A 50 4.43 -14.95 4.69
N ILE A 51 3.59 -15.27 5.67
CA ILE A 51 2.76 -14.27 6.38
C ILE A 51 3.65 -13.18 7.01
N ILE A 52 4.71 -13.58 7.73
CA ILE A 52 5.65 -12.64 8.33
C ILE A 52 6.30 -11.76 7.27
N SER A 53 6.74 -12.34 6.15
CA SER A 53 7.36 -11.59 5.05
C SER A 53 6.40 -10.58 4.42
N TYR A 54 5.12 -10.94 4.20
CA TYR A 54 4.13 -10.01 3.66
C TYR A 54 3.84 -8.88 4.65
N LEU A 55 3.67 -9.17 5.94
CA LEU A 55 3.47 -8.16 6.97
C LEU A 55 4.65 -7.18 7.08
N GLN A 56 5.88 -7.67 6.96
CA GLN A 56 7.08 -6.83 6.94
C GLN A 56 7.12 -5.89 5.73
N GLN A 57 6.58 -6.33 4.58
CA GLN A 57 6.50 -5.51 3.37
C GLN A 57 5.36 -4.48 3.42
N VAL A 58 4.27 -4.73 4.14
CA VAL A 58 3.14 -3.79 4.24
C VAL A 58 3.56 -2.45 4.85
N LYS A 59 4.43 -2.46 5.87
CA LYS A 59 4.82 -1.25 6.60
C LYS A 59 5.43 -0.15 5.71
N PRO A 60 6.47 -0.40 4.91
CA PRO A 60 7.05 0.65 4.05
C PRO A 60 6.06 1.19 3.01
N TYR A 61 5.17 0.35 2.48
CA TYR A 61 4.16 0.83 1.54
C TYR A 61 3.14 1.79 2.17
N LEU A 62 2.70 1.51 3.42
CA LEU A 62 1.84 2.43 4.16
C LEU A 62 2.55 3.77 4.43
N GLU A 63 3.81 3.73 4.84
CA GLU A 63 4.63 4.93 5.08
C GLU A 63 4.80 5.77 3.79
N ASN A 64 5.06 5.14 2.65
CA ASN A 64 5.18 5.83 1.35
C ASN A 64 3.87 6.51 0.94
N ILE A 65 2.73 5.81 1.06
CA ILE A 65 1.41 6.38 0.74
C ILE A 65 1.10 7.57 1.65
N GLU A 66 1.43 7.51 2.94
CA GLU A 66 1.23 8.63 3.86
C GLU A 66 2.02 9.86 3.44
N VAL A 67 3.29 9.69 3.07
CA VAL A 67 4.16 10.76 2.55
C VAL A 67 3.57 11.38 1.28
N GLU A 68 3.19 10.56 0.30
CA GLU A 68 2.65 11.05 -0.97
C GLU A 68 1.30 11.75 -0.79
N LEU A 69 0.45 11.26 0.12
CA LEU A 69 -0.80 11.93 0.47
C LEU A 69 -0.56 13.27 1.16
N GLU A 70 0.44 13.40 2.03
CA GLU A 70 0.83 14.69 2.62
C GLU A 70 1.31 15.67 1.55
N GLU A 71 2.12 15.23 0.58
CA GLU A 71 2.57 16.06 -0.54
C GLU A 71 1.40 16.54 -1.40
N ILE A 72 0.46 15.64 -1.73
CA ILE A 72 -0.75 15.98 -2.47
C ILE A 72 -1.55 17.02 -1.69
N ARG A 73 -1.82 16.80 -0.39
CA ARG A 73 -2.57 17.75 0.46
C ARG A 73 -1.89 19.11 0.54
N ALA A 74 -0.57 19.16 0.67
CA ALA A 74 0.20 20.42 0.70
C ALA A 74 0.13 21.20 -0.64
N SER A 75 -0.18 20.51 -1.74
CA SER A 75 -0.35 21.13 -3.06
C SER A 75 -1.76 21.70 -3.31
N VAL A 76 -2.79 21.22 -2.58
CA VAL A 76 -4.21 21.64 -2.73
C VAL A 76 -4.45 23.14 -2.45
N PRO A 77 -3.89 23.77 -1.39
CA PRO A 77 -4.05 25.21 -1.16
C PRO A 77 -3.53 26.07 -2.32
N LYS A 78 -2.48 25.61 -3.02
CA LYS A 78 -1.91 26.31 -4.18
C LYS A 78 -2.85 26.28 -5.39
N TRP A 79 -3.78 25.32 -5.44
CA TRP A 79 -4.81 25.23 -6.48
C TRP A 79 -6.01 26.12 -6.18
N ASN A 80 -6.49 26.16 -4.93
CA ASN A 80 -7.56 27.07 -4.54
C ASN A 80 -7.19 28.54 -4.79
N ASN A 81 -5.94 28.93 -4.53
CA ASN A 81 -5.47 30.29 -4.80
C ASN A 81 -5.28 30.60 -6.31
N ARG A 82 -5.18 29.58 -7.17
CA ARG A 82 -5.10 29.76 -8.64
C ARG A 82 -6.46 29.76 -9.33
N LEU A 83 -7.45 29.11 -8.72
CA LEU A 83 -8.83 29.03 -9.24
C LEU A 83 -9.77 30.08 -8.59
N GLY A 84 -9.40 30.65 -7.45
CA GLY A 84 -10.18 31.62 -6.68
C GLY A 84 -9.58 33.03 -6.63
N GLY A 85 -8.87 33.46 -7.68
CA GLY A 85 -8.20 34.76 -7.74
C GLY A 85 -8.78 35.71 -8.79
N ALA A 86 -10.07 36.06 -8.67
CA ALA A 86 -10.65 37.29 -9.20
C ALA A 86 -11.95 37.61 -8.45
N ALA A 87 -11.83 38.26 -7.29
CA ALA A 87 -12.85 39.12 -6.71
C ALA A 87 -12.14 40.31 -6.04
#